data_AF-A0A3S2CLD6-F1
#
_entry.id   AF-A0A3S2CLD6-F1
#
_cell.length_a   1.000
_cell.length_b   1.000
_cell.length_c   1.000
_cell.angle_alpha   90.00
_cell.angle_beta   90.00
_cell.angle_gamma   90.00
#
_symmetry.space_group_name_H-M   'P 1'
#
loop_
_entity.id
_entity.type
_entity.pdbx_description
1 polymer ?
#
loop_
_entity_poly.entity_id
_entity_poly.type
_entity_poly.pdbx_seq_one_letter_code
_entity_poly.pdbx_strand_id
1 'polypeptide(L)' 'MSSPKLKGMTWSHPRGYDPMVACSALWQQKTGIAIEWDKRSLQDFESFPVEELARAYD' A
#
# COMPACT_ATOMS: atom_id res chain seq x y z
N MET A 1 7.33 -12.47 -18.91
CA MET A 1 7.19 -11.05 -18.57
C MET A 1 6.78 -10.97 -17.11
N SER A 2 7.47 -10.19 -16.28
CA SER A 2 7.08 -10.03 -14.88
C SER A 2 5.79 -9.21 -14.79
N SER A 3 4.82 -9.68 -14.02
CA SER A 3 3.59 -8.91 -13.77
C SER A 3 3.92 -7.56 -13.11
N PRO A 4 3.21 -6.47 -13.46
CA PRO A 4 3.39 -5.19 -12.78
C PRO A 4 3.13 -5.34 -11.29
N LYS A 5 3.91 -4.62 -10.49
CA LYS A 5 3.83 -4.62 -9.04
C LYS A 5 3.72 -3.18 -8.55
N LEU A 6 2.67 -2.90 -7.79
CA LEU A 6 2.42 -1.59 -7.19
C LEU A 6 2.93 -1.58 -5.75
N LYS A 7 3.27 -0.39 -5.27
CA LYS A 7 3.74 -0.16 -3.91
C LYS A 7 2.89 0.90 -3.23
N GLY A 8 2.13 0.49 -2.22
CA GLY A 8 1.32 1.37 -1.39
C GLY A 8 1.86 1.51 0.03
N MET A 9 1.27 2.44 0.78
CA MET A 9 1.51 2.61 2.21
C MET A 9 0.21 2.79 2.99
N THR A 10 0.23 2.44 4.27
CA THR A 10 -0.86 2.71 5.21
C THR A 10 -0.31 2.90 6.62
N TRP A 11 -1.16 3.34 7.56
CA TRP A 11 -0.78 3.38 8.96
C TRP A 11 -0.84 1.99 9.60
N SER A 12 -0.02 1.78 10.62
CA SER A 12 0.20 0.50 11.30
C SER A 12 -0.91 0.21 12.32
N HIS A 13 -2.14 0.02 11.83
CA HIS A 13 -3.29 -0.38 12.64
C HIS A 13 -4.11 -1.41 11.84
N PRO A 14 -4.66 -2.46 12.48
CA PRO A 14 -5.46 -3.50 11.81
C PRO A 14 -6.55 -2.94 10.88
N ARG A 15 -7.36 -1.99 11.38
CA ARG A 15 -8.35 -1.24 10.60
C ARG A 15 -7.83 -0.57 9.30
N GLY A 16 -6.56 -0.17 9.25
CA GLY A 16 -5.96 0.48 8.08
C GLY A 16 -5.18 -0.49 7.18
N TYR A 17 -4.71 -1.62 7.70
CA TYR A 17 -3.86 -2.55 6.96
C TYR A 17 -4.60 -3.79 6.45
N ASP A 18 -5.40 -4.43 7.31
CA ASP A 18 -6.02 -5.72 6.99
C ASP A 18 -6.96 -5.63 5.78
N PRO A 19 -7.79 -4.56 5.62
CA PRO A 19 -8.59 -4.40 4.41
C PRO A 19 -7.73 -4.24 3.15
N MET A 20 -6.58 -3.56 3.25
CA MET A 20 -5.70 -3.33 2.09
C MET A 20 -5.08 -4.64 1.60
N VAL A 21 -4.63 -5.50 2.52
CA VAL A 21 -4.10 -6.83 2.17
C VAL A 21 -5.19 -7.70 1.55
N ALA A 22 -6.38 -7.75 2.17
CA ALA A 22 -7.50 -8.55 1.67
C ALA A 22 -7.91 -8.12 0.24
N CYS A 23 -8.07 -6.82 0.01
CA CYS A 23 -8.39 -6.27 -1.30
C CYS A 23 -7.29 -6.54 -2.32
N SER A 24 -6.02 -6.42 -1.92
CA SER A 24 -4.88 -6.64 -2.82
C SER A 24 -4.76 -8.09 -3.26
N ALA A 25 -5.06 -9.05 -2.38
CA ALA A 25 -5.10 -10.47 -2.74
C ALA A 25 -6.18 -10.74 -3.80
N LEU A 26 -7.37 -10.16 -3.63
CA LEU A 26 -8.45 -10.26 -4.62
C LEU A 26 -8.09 -9.57 -5.94
N TRP A 27 -7.42 -8.41 -5.87
CA TRP A 27 -6.96 -7.68 -7.05
C TRP A 27 -5.95 -8.47 -7.87
N GLN A 28 -4.97 -9.09 -7.19
CA GLN A 28 -3.98 -9.94 -7.83
C GLN A 28 -4.62 -11.16 -8.51
N GLN A 29 -5.60 -11.80 -7.88
CA GLN A 29 -6.32 -12.92 -8.50
C GLN A 29 -7.07 -12.49 -9.77
N LYS A 30 -7.63 -11.28 -9.78
CA LYS A 30 -8.44 -10.77 -10.91
C LYS A 30 -7.59 -10.23 -12.06
N THR A 31 -6.45 -9.62 -11.76
CA THR A 31 -5.68 -8.82 -12.73
C THR A 31 -4.26 -9.31 -12.96
N GLY A 32 -3.75 -10.18 -12.08
CA GLY A 32 -2.35 -10.58 -12.04
C GLY A 32 -1.40 -9.54 -11.45
N ILE A 33 -1.89 -8.36 -11.04
CA ILE A 33 -1.09 -7.26 -10.49
C ILE A 33 -0.93 -7.45 -8.98
N ALA A 34 0.32 -7.49 -8.52
CA ALA A 34 0.62 -7.56 -7.10
C ALA A 34 0.69 -6.14 -6.48
N ILE A 35 0.31 -6.00 -5.21
CA ILE A 35 0.46 -4.75 -4.46
C ILE A 35 1.20 -5.06 -3.16
N GLU A 36 2.29 -4.36 -2.89
CA GLU A 36 3.00 -4.40 -1.62
C GLU A 36 2.65 -3.20 -0.74
N TRP A 37 2.65 -3.42 0.57
CA TRP A 37 2.22 -2.43 1.55
C TRP A 37 3.27 -2.21 2.62
N ASP A 38 3.77 -0.98 2.71
CA ASP A 38 4.56 -0.53 3.86
C ASP A 38 3.61 0.00 4.96
N LYS A 39 3.96 -0.26 6.22
CA LYS A 39 3.23 0.24 7.40
C LYS A 39 4.06 1.32 8.09
N ARG A 40 3.42 2.44 8.44
CA ARG A 40 4.06 3.53 9.22
C ARG A 40 3.24 3.87 10.47
N SER A 41 3.79 4.62 11.41
CA SER A 41 2.96 5.10 12.54
C SER A 41 1.87 6.04 12.04
N LEU A 42 0.77 6.21 12.79
CA LEU A 42 -0.28 7.16 12.41
C LEU A 42 0.28 8.59 12.35
N GLN A 43 1.12 8.95 13.32
CA GLN A 43 1.77 10.26 13.36
C GLN A 43 2.64 10.51 12.12
N ASP A 44 3.48 9.54 11.75
CA ASP A 44 4.31 9.64 10.55
C ASP A 44 3.44 9.69 9.29
N PHE A 45 2.34 8.94 9.26
CA PHE A 45 1.43 8.93 8.12
C PHE A 45 0.73 10.29 7.92
N GLU A 46 0.35 10.97 9.01
CA GLU A 46 -0.33 12.27 8.96
C GLU A 46 0.63 13.45 8.79
N SER A 47 1.86 13.32 9.28
CA SER A 47 2.82 14.45 9.35
C SER A 47 3.81 14.51 8.19
N PHE A 48 3.96 13.42 7.42
CA PHE A 48 4.94 13.37 6.32
C PHE A 48 4.35 14.00 5.04
N PRO A 49 5.10 14.86 4.32
CA PRO A 49 4.59 15.54 3.12
C PRO A 49 4.16 14.54 2.03
N VAL A 50 2.95 14.73 1.48
CA VAL A 50 2.38 13.84 0.46
C VAL A 50 3.22 13.83 -0.80
N GLU A 51 3.84 14.95 -1.17
CA GLU A 51 4.69 15.07 -2.36
C GLU A 51 5.96 14.23 -2.25
N GLU A 52 6.49 14.03 -1.05
CA GLU A 52 7.63 13.15 -0.82
C GLU A 52 7.19 11.68 -0.85
N LEU A 53 6.01 11.38 -0.30
CA LEU A 53 5.41 10.06 -0.34
C LEU A 53 5.12 9.61 -1.78
N ALA A 54 4.51 10.46 -2.61
CA ALA A 54 4.16 10.15 -4.00
C ALA A 54 5.38 9.85 -4.91
N ARG A 55 6.60 10.17 -4.47
CA ARG A 55 7.83 9.80 -5.21
C ARG A 55 8.28 8.37 -4.94
N ALA A 56 7.85 7.77 -3.84
CA ALA A 56 8.30 6.47 -3.38
C ALA A 56 7.23 5.37 -3.47
N TYR A 57 5.99 5.75 -3.78
CA TYR A 57 4.81 4.88 -3.80
C TYR A 57 3.93 5.24 -5.01
N ASP A 58 3.14 4.26 -5.47
CA ASP A 58 2.26 4.37 -6.64
C ASP A 58 0.86 4.93 -6.28
#